data_AF-K2FBZ1-F1
#
_entry.id   AF-K2FBZ1-F1
#
_cell.length_a   1.000
_cell.length_b   1.000
_cell.length_c   1.000
_cell.angle_alpha   90.00
_cell.angle_beta   90.00
_cell.angle_gamma   90.00
#
_symmetry.space_group_name_H-M   'P 1'
#
loop_
_entity.id
_entity.type
_entity.pdbx_description
1 polymer ?
#
loop_
_entity_poly.entity_id
_entity_poly.type
_entity_poly.pdbx_seq_one_letter_code
_entity_poly.pdbx_strand_id
1 'polypeptide(L)' 'ISTKQKTKREALRGKLKEFGFFQLQKSVWTYPYKCDREIDILRNFFLLDKSELTMIVAMKIENDIRLRDFFKL' A
#
# COMPACT_ATOMS: atom_id res chain seq x y z
N ILE A 1 16.05 -11.97 -9.08
CA ILE A 1 15.18 -10.78 -9.33
C ILE A 1 16.01 -9.70 -10.02
N SER A 2 15.58 -9.20 -11.18
CA SER A 2 16.34 -8.18 -11.91
C SER A 2 16.38 -6.84 -11.15
N THR A 3 17.48 -6.09 -11.30
CA THR A 3 17.68 -4.79 -10.63
C THR A 3 16.57 -3.80 -10.95
N LYS A 4 16.04 -3.81 -12.19
CA LYS A 4 14.91 -2.97 -12.63
C LYS A 4 13.64 -3.23 -11.83
N GLN A 5 13.30 -4.51 -11.57
CA GLN A 5 12.13 -4.85 -10.75
C GLN A 5 12.32 -4.44 -9.29
N LYS A 6 13.56 -4.50 -8.76
CA LYS A 6 13.88 -4.00 -7.43
C LYS A 6 13.62 -2.50 -7.34
N THR A 7 14.11 -1.72 -8.29
CA THR A 7 13.89 -0.28 -8.36
C THR A 7 12.41 0.08 -8.43
N LYS A 8 11.63 -0.61 -9.29
CA LYS A 8 10.16 -0.40 -9.37
C LYS A 8 9.47 -0.62 -8.02
N ARG A 9 9.81 -1.71 -7.31
CA ARG A 9 9.22 -2.00 -6.00
C ARG A 9 9.59 -0.95 -4.96
N GLU A 10 10.86 -0.53 -4.90
CA GLU A 10 11.26 0.51 -3.95
C GLU A 10 10.61 1.86 -4.25
N ALA A 11 10.42 2.21 -5.52
CA ALA A 11 9.69 3.41 -5.92
C ALA A 11 8.21 3.35 -5.49
N LEU A 12 7.52 2.21 -5.69
CA LEU A 12 6.15 2.02 -5.21
C LEU A 12 6.06 2.15 -3.69
N ARG A 13 6.98 1.50 -2.95
CA ARG A 13 7.05 1.61 -1.49
C ARG A 13 7.26 3.05 -1.03
N GLY A 14 8.14 3.79 -1.72
CA GLY A 14 8.37 5.21 -1.46
C GLY A 14 7.08 6.02 -1.60
N LYS A 15 6.34 5.81 -2.69
CA LYS A 15 5.06 6.51 -2.94
C LYS A 15 3.97 6.17 -1.92
N LEU A 16 3.85 4.90 -1.55
CA LEU A 16 2.89 4.50 -0.51
C LEU A 16 3.20 5.17 0.84
N LYS A 17 4.49 5.25 1.22
CA LYS A 17 4.91 5.98 2.43
C LYS A 17 4.61 7.48 2.34
N GLU A 18 4.90 8.09 1.20
CA GLU A 18 4.64 9.51 0.93
C GLU A 18 3.15 9.84 1.04
N PHE A 19 2.27 8.93 0.62
CA PHE A 19 0.81 9.07 0.74
C PHE A 19 0.28 8.72 2.13
N GLY A 20 1.15 8.38 3.08
CA GLY A 20 0.76 8.07 4.46
C GLY A 20 0.21 6.66 4.66
N PHE A 21 0.47 5.71 3.75
CA PHE A 21 0.12 4.31 4.00
C PHE A 21 1.03 3.72 5.07
N PHE A 22 0.43 2.94 5.97
CA PHE A 22 1.18 2.20 6.99
C PHE A 22 1.62 0.84 6.44
N GLN A 23 2.90 0.53 6.59
CA GLN A 23 3.46 -0.75 6.17
C GLN A 23 3.20 -1.82 7.26
N LEU A 24 2.13 -2.59 7.09
CA LEU A 24 1.77 -3.67 8.03
C LEU A 24 2.73 -4.86 7.91
N GLN A 25 3.10 -5.23 6.69
CA GLN A 25 4.14 -6.22 6.39
C GLN A 25 4.94 -5.81 5.14
N LYS A 26 5.93 -6.63 4.73
CA LYS A 26 6.86 -6.28 3.65
C LYS A 26 6.20 -5.83 2.33
N SER A 27 5.06 -6.41 1.97
CA SER A 27 4.26 -6.06 0.78
C SER A 27 2.80 -5.74 1.11
N VAL A 28 2.44 -5.67 2.40
CA VAL A 28 1.07 -5.40 2.84
C VAL A 28 1.04 -3.98 3.40
N TRP A 29 0.17 -3.17 2.83
CA TRP A 29 0.01 -1.76 3.16
C TRP A 29 -1.43 -1.52 3.57
N THR A 30 -1.62 -0.61 4.51
CA THR A 30 -2.92 -0.32 5.12
C THR A 30 -3.18 1.16 5.12
N TYR A 31 -4.44 1.52 4.97
CA TYR A 31 -4.93 2.89 5.03
C TYR A 31 -6.39 2.86 5.52
N PRO A 32 -6.80 3.75 6.44
CA PRO A 32 -8.12 3.66 7.06
C PRO A 32 -9.23 4.34 6.25
N TYR A 33 -8.87 5.07 5.19
CA TYR A 33 -9.81 5.81 4.35
C TYR A 33 -9.95 5.17 2.96
N LYS A 34 -11.08 5.44 2.31
CA LYS A 34 -11.33 5.00 0.93
C LYS A 34 -10.25 5.57 0.01
N CYS A 35 -9.54 4.70 -0.70
CA CYS A 35 -8.41 5.07 -1.56
C CYS A 35 -8.42 4.36 -2.94
N ASP A 36 -9.60 3.92 -3.40
CA ASP A 36 -9.73 3.17 -4.66
C ASP A 36 -9.12 3.92 -5.86
N ARG A 37 -9.39 5.23 -5.94
CA ARG A 37 -8.93 6.08 -7.05
C ARG A 37 -7.41 6.24 -7.05
N GLU A 38 -6.84 6.47 -5.89
CA GLU A 38 -5.40 6.65 -5.67
C GLU A 38 -4.63 5.37 -6.02
N ILE A 39 -5.17 4.21 -5.61
CA ILE A 39 -4.58 2.92 -5.94
C ILE A 39 -4.72 2.60 -7.44
N ASP A 40 -5.83 2.96 -8.08
CA ASP A 40 -5.98 2.81 -9.53
C ASP A 40 -4.97 3.68 -10.30
N ILE A 41 -4.73 4.91 -9.85
CA ILE A 41 -3.70 5.78 -10.42
C ILE A 41 -2.30 5.17 -10.24
N LEU A 42 -1.97 4.68 -9.04
CA LEU A 42 -0.69 4.02 -8.78
C LEU A 42 -0.51 2.77 -9.63
N ARG A 43 -1.56 1.94 -9.75
CA ARG A 43 -1.54 0.73 -10.57
C ARG A 43 -1.20 1.06 -12.02
N ASN A 44 -1.87 2.07 -12.59
CA ASN A 44 -1.62 2.53 -13.96
C ASN A 44 -0.20 3.12 -14.12
N PHE A 45 0.24 3.96 -13.17
CA PHE A 45 1.56 4.59 -13.22
C PHE A 45 2.71 3.58 -13.20
N PHE A 46 2.61 2.55 -12.37
CA PHE A 46 3.64 1.51 -12.28
C PHE A 46 3.50 0.39 -13.34
N LEU A 47 2.44 0.45 -14.16
CA LEU A 47 2.04 -0.57 -15.13
C LEU A 47 1.87 -1.94 -14.47
N LEU A 48 1.14 -1.96 -13.35
CA LEU A 48 0.85 -3.17 -12.59
C LEU A 48 -0.52 -3.71 -12.98
N ASP A 49 -0.69 -5.02 -12.99
CA ASP A 49 -2.02 -5.62 -13.10
C ASP A 49 -2.70 -5.82 -11.71
N LYS A 50 -3.92 -6.34 -11.71
CA LYS A 50 -4.67 -6.63 -10.48
C LYS A 50 -4.07 -7.79 -9.65
N SER A 51 -3.25 -8.64 -10.26
CA SER A 51 -2.52 -9.72 -9.57
C SER A 51 -1.24 -9.22 -8.89
N GLU A 52 -0.64 -8.14 -9.42
CA GLU A 52 0.55 -7.50 -8.86
C GLU A 52 0.23 -6.48 -7.75
N LEU A 53 -0.94 -5.82 -7.81
CA LEU A 53 -1.41 -4.89 -6.77
C LEU A 53 -2.89 -5.14 -6.43
N THR A 54 -3.09 -6.00 -5.43
CA THR A 54 -4.41 -6.36 -4.90
C THR A 54 -4.84 -5.39 -3.80
N MET A 55 -6.08 -4.90 -3.88
CA MET A 55 -6.73 -4.16 -2.80
C MET A 55 -7.71 -5.07 -2.07
N ILE A 56 -7.73 -4.97 -0.75
CA ILE A 56 -8.68 -5.66 0.11
C ILE A 56 -9.31 -4.62 1.04
N VAL A 57 -10.63 -4.63 1.14
CA VAL A 57 -11.36 -3.89 2.17
C VAL A 57 -11.59 -4.83 3.35
N ALA A 58 -11.01 -4.50 4.50
CA ALA A 58 -11.15 -5.27 5.72
C ALA A 58 -12.01 -4.52 6.74
N MET A 59 -12.95 -5.21 7.38
CA MET A 59 -13.78 -4.64 8.44
C MET A 59 -13.04 -4.59 9.79
N LYS A 60 -12.07 -5.48 10.00
CA LYS A 60 -11.28 -5.56 11.24
C LYS A 60 -9.87 -6.06 10.93
N ILE A 61 -8.90 -5.52 11.65
CA ILE A 61 -7.53 -6.03 11.75
C ILE A 61 -7.28 -6.35 13.22
N GLU A 62 -6.75 -7.53 13.52
CA GLU A 62 -6.40 -7.89 14.90
C GLU A 62 -5.17 -7.11 15.39
N ASN A 63 -5.15 -6.76 16.68
CA ASN A 63 -4.05 -6.00 17.30
C ASN A 63 -3.70 -4.71 16.53
N ASP A 64 -4.71 -3.94 16.14
CA ASP A 64 -4.59 -2.71 15.35
C ASP A 64 -4.12 -1.47 16.14
N ILE A 65 -3.66 -1.64 17.40
CA ILE A 65 -3.19 -0.56 18.28
C ILE A 65 -2.17 0.32 17.56
N ARG A 66 -1.16 -0.28 16.92
CA ARG A 66 -0.13 0.45 16.17
C ARG A 66 -0.67 1.21 14.95
N LEU A 67 -1.72 0.67 14.32
CA LEU A 67 -2.38 1.32 13.18
C LEU A 67 -3.16 2.54 13.67
N ARG A 68 -3.94 2.38 14.74
CA ARG A 68 -4.71 3.46 15.37
C ARG A 68 -3.81 4.59 15.82
N ASP A 69 -2.71 4.29 16.51
CA ASP A 69 -1.72 5.28 16.94
C ASP A 69 -1.12 6.03 15.74
N PHE A 70 -0.76 5.31 14.67
CA PHE A 70 -0.18 5.91 13.47
C PHE A 70 -1.15 6.82 12.74
N PHE A 71 -2.42 6.41 12.60
CA PHE A 71 -3.46 7.16 11.90
C PHE A 71 -4.21 8.16 12.78
N LYS A 72 -3.94 8.19 14.09
CA LYS A 72 -4.63 9.00 15.10
C LYS A 72 -6.14 8.70 15.15
N LEU A 73 -6.48 7.40 15.21
CA LEU A 73 -7.85 6.85 15.26
C LEU A 73 -8.20 6.20 16.60
#